data_AF-A0A519W837-F1
#
_entry.id   AF-A0A519W837-F1
#
_cell.length_a   1.000
_cell.length_b   1.000
_cell.length_c   1.000
_cell.angle_alpha   90.00
_cell.angle_beta   90.00
_cell.angle_gamma   90.00
#
_symmetry.space_group_name_H-M   'P 1'
#
loop_
_entity.id
_entity.type
_entity.pdbx_description
1 polymer ?
#
loop_
_entity_poly.entity_id
_entity_poly.type
_entity_poly.pdbx_seq_one_letter_code
_entity_poly.pdbx_strand_id
1 'polypeptide(L)'
;MSNIISSDQVGRFPDANVGEALRRVPGVTMQNDQGEARNIIIRGLAPELNSVTLNGDRIPSAEGDNRRVQMDLIPSDMISSIEVNKTLTSDMDADAIGGSVNLITRASPNGERISATLSSGYNPIRDKALYTGGFVYGNRFAKSAIGMVLSGSYNNQNYGSDNVEAVWAKDDFGNTFVEETDIRRYDVQRIRRSVAAAFDIKLGKNHTIFANAMYNWRDDREN
;
A
#
# COMPACT_ATOMS: atom_id res chain seq x y z
N MET A 1 -1.40 -5.08 22.28
CA MET A 1 -2.41 -5.74 21.43
C MET A 1 -1.88 -5.76 20.01
N SER A 2 -1.69 -6.95 19.45
CA SER A 2 -1.25 -7.17 18.07
C SER A 2 -2.44 -7.65 17.24
N ASN A 3 -2.61 -7.10 16.05
CA ASN A 3 -3.56 -7.59 15.05
C ASN A 3 -2.78 -8.07 13.84
N ILE A 4 -3.12 -9.24 13.30
CA ILE A 4 -2.48 -9.83 12.13
C ILE A 4 -3.53 -10.00 11.04
N ILE A 5 -3.30 -9.40 9.87
CA ILE A 5 -4.06 -9.69 8.65
C ILE A 5 -3.24 -10.67 7.82
N SER A 6 -3.74 -11.88 7.57
CA SER A 6 -3.04 -12.88 6.75
C SER A 6 -3.40 -12.75 5.27
N SER A 7 -2.57 -13.32 4.40
CA SER A 7 -2.76 -13.32 2.94
C SER A 7 -4.03 -14.03 2.49
N ASP A 8 -4.56 -14.97 3.28
CA ASP A 8 -5.88 -15.53 3.04
C ASP A 8 -6.98 -14.49 3.26
N GLN A 9 -6.78 -13.52 4.16
CA GLN A 9 -7.70 -12.39 4.36
C GLN A 9 -7.42 -11.21 3.44
N VAL A 10 -6.17 -11.01 3.00
CA VAL A 10 -5.82 -10.00 1.99
C VAL A 10 -6.33 -10.46 0.61
N GLY A 11 -6.06 -11.71 0.21
CA GLY A 11 -6.48 -12.26 -1.09
C GLY A 11 -7.96 -12.62 -1.21
N ARG A 12 -8.72 -12.58 -0.11
CA ARG A 12 -10.20 -12.71 -0.15
C ARG A 12 -10.90 -11.44 -0.61
N PHE A 13 -10.21 -10.31 -0.58
CA PHE A 13 -10.72 -9.04 -1.06
C PHE A 13 -9.81 -8.54 -2.18
N PRO A 14 -10.36 -7.88 -3.21
CA PRO A 14 -9.57 -7.35 -4.31
C PRO A 14 -8.89 -6.03 -3.89
N ASP A 15 -8.15 -6.01 -2.78
CA ASP A 15 -7.39 -4.82 -2.38
C ASP A 15 -6.28 -4.57 -3.39
N ALA A 16 -6.19 -3.38 -3.96
CA ALA A 16 -5.09 -3.06 -4.87
C ALA A 16 -3.76 -2.83 -4.12
N ASN A 17 -3.82 -2.47 -2.83
CA ASN A 17 -2.66 -2.10 -2.02
C ASN A 17 -2.89 -2.42 -0.53
N VAL A 18 -1.81 -2.39 0.27
CA VAL A 18 -1.87 -2.71 1.70
C VAL A 18 -2.66 -1.68 2.53
N GLY A 19 -2.75 -0.43 2.06
CA GLY A 19 -3.52 0.61 2.73
C GLY A 19 -5.01 0.29 2.79
N GLU A 20 -5.57 -0.23 1.69
CA GLU A 20 -6.97 -0.67 1.63
C GLU A 20 -7.22 -1.86 2.56
N ALA A 21 -6.29 -2.81 2.63
CA ALA A 21 -6.37 -3.93 3.57
C ALA A 21 -6.35 -3.45 5.04
N LEU A 22 -5.53 -2.44 5.35
CA LEU A 22 -5.38 -1.89 6.70
C LEU A 22 -6.63 -1.19 7.24
N ARG A 23 -7.53 -0.67 6.37
CA ARG A 23 -8.81 -0.08 6.79
C ARG A 23 -9.68 -1.04 7.59
N ARG A 24 -9.46 -2.36 7.46
CA ARG A 24 -10.22 -3.39 8.19
C ARG A 24 -9.69 -3.68 9.59
N VAL A 25 -8.55 -3.08 9.99
CA VAL A 25 -7.99 -3.28 11.32
C VAL A 25 -8.66 -2.32 12.32
N PRO A 26 -9.29 -2.81 13.40
CA PRO A 26 -9.90 -1.93 14.39
C PRO A 26 -8.89 -0.96 15.00
N GLY A 27 -9.24 0.32 15.13
CA GLY A 27 -8.34 1.35 15.69
C GLY A 27 -7.21 1.78 14.76
N VAL A 28 -7.24 1.33 13.50
CA VAL A 28 -6.47 1.88 12.39
C VAL A 28 -7.43 2.67 11.51
N THR A 29 -7.02 3.87 11.12
CA THR A 29 -7.65 4.64 10.06
C THR A 29 -6.59 5.00 9.02
N MET A 30 -7.03 5.37 7.83
CA MET A 30 -6.14 5.76 6.75
C MET A 30 -6.43 7.21 6.36
N GLN A 31 -5.38 8.01 6.24
CA GLN A 31 -5.48 9.28 5.54
C GLN A 31 -5.60 8.98 4.06
N ASN A 32 -6.67 9.46 3.46
CA ASN A 32 -6.94 9.24 2.04
C ASN A 32 -6.26 10.30 1.20
N ASP A 33 -5.77 9.87 0.04
CA ASP A 33 -5.29 10.74 -1.02
C ASP A 33 -6.01 10.39 -2.31
N GLN A 34 -6.81 11.34 -2.80
CA GLN A 34 -7.68 11.17 -3.96
C GLN A 34 -8.52 9.86 -3.94
N GLY A 35 -8.99 9.47 -2.76
CA GLY A 35 -9.83 8.29 -2.54
C GLY A 35 -9.09 7.00 -2.15
N GLU A 36 -7.76 6.98 -2.22
CA GLU A 36 -6.96 5.81 -1.85
C GLU A 36 -6.37 5.92 -0.45
N ALA A 37 -6.34 4.81 0.28
CA ALA A 37 -5.71 4.70 1.59
C ALA A 37 -4.19 4.85 1.52
N ARG A 38 -3.68 6.06 1.81
CA ARG A 38 -2.27 6.42 1.60
C ARG A 38 -1.43 6.35 2.86
N ASN A 39 -1.77 7.11 3.90
CA ASN A 39 -0.97 7.16 5.14
C ASN A 39 -1.71 6.51 6.30
N ILE A 40 -1.01 5.71 7.11
CA ILE A 40 -1.63 5.03 8.26
C ILE A 40 -1.75 5.95 9.48
N ILE A 41 -2.90 5.89 10.15
CA ILE A 41 -3.19 6.55 11.43
C ILE A 41 -3.57 5.45 12.44
N ILE A 42 -2.83 5.38 13.56
CA ILE A 42 -3.12 4.43 14.64
C ILE A 42 -3.62 5.21 15.84
N ARG A 43 -4.84 4.89 16.31
CA ARG A 43 -5.48 5.56 17.47
C ARG A 43 -5.53 7.10 17.38
N GLY A 44 -5.66 7.64 16.16
CA GLY A 44 -5.76 9.08 15.93
C GLY A 44 -4.44 9.85 15.98
N LEU A 45 -3.30 9.17 16.14
CA LEU A 45 -1.99 9.80 16.12
C LEU A 45 -1.52 10.06 14.69
N ALA A 46 -0.85 11.19 14.50
CA ALA A 46 -0.39 11.66 13.20
C ALA A 46 0.42 10.57 12.46
N PRO A 47 0.31 10.44 11.12
CA PRO A 47 0.97 9.37 10.38
C PRO A 47 2.49 9.30 10.58
N GLU A 48 3.14 10.44 10.80
CA GLU A 48 4.58 10.55 11.06
C GLU A 48 5.00 9.90 12.38
N LEU A 49 4.07 9.69 13.30
CA LEU A 49 4.31 9.08 14.60
C LEU A 49 4.18 7.55 14.57
N ASN A 50 3.88 6.97 13.41
CA ASN A 50 3.78 5.53 13.21
C ASN A 50 5.03 4.99 12.50
N SER A 51 5.40 3.76 12.82
CA SER A 51 6.52 3.04 12.23
C SER A 51 6.00 2.03 11.22
N VAL A 52 6.62 1.96 10.04
CA VAL A 52 6.30 0.97 9.02
C VAL A 52 7.58 0.27 8.59
N THR A 53 7.55 -1.06 8.66
CA THR A 53 8.66 -1.94 8.28
C THR A 53 8.21 -2.96 7.25
N LEU A 54 9.15 -3.50 6.48
CA LEU A 54 8.99 -4.63 5.56
C LEU A 54 9.90 -5.75 6.03
N ASN A 55 9.34 -6.89 6.44
CA ASN A 55 10.10 -7.99 7.02
C ASN A 55 11.00 -7.56 8.20
N GLY A 56 10.56 -6.56 8.98
CA GLY A 56 11.34 -5.97 10.07
C GLY A 56 12.24 -4.80 9.66
N ASP A 57 12.54 -4.61 8.39
CA ASP A 57 13.41 -3.52 7.92
C ASP A 57 12.63 -2.21 7.69
N ARG A 58 13.19 -1.08 8.11
CA ARG A 58 12.55 0.23 7.95
C ARG A 58 12.43 0.63 6.47
N ILE A 59 11.24 1.05 6.05
CA ILE A 59 11.00 1.61 4.72
C ILE A 59 10.98 3.15 4.80
N PRO A 60 11.66 3.88 3.89
CA PRO A 60 11.57 5.34 3.84
C PRO A 60 10.23 5.81 3.25
N SER A 61 9.94 7.09 3.44
CA SER A 61 8.91 7.77 2.64
C SER A 61 9.38 7.90 1.19
N ALA A 62 8.46 7.77 0.24
CA ALA A 62 8.68 8.17 -1.14
C ALA A 62 8.56 9.69 -1.34
N GLU A 63 8.10 10.43 -0.32
CA GLU A 63 8.09 11.89 -0.26
C GLU A 63 9.32 12.39 0.50
N GLY A 64 10.04 13.38 -0.05
CA GLY A 64 11.35 13.81 0.47
C GLY A 64 11.34 14.68 1.73
N ASP A 65 10.17 15.17 2.15
CA ASP A 65 10.03 16.17 3.24
C ASP A 65 9.40 15.59 4.52
N ASN A 66 9.13 14.29 4.56
CA ASN A 66 8.45 13.65 5.68
C ASN A 66 8.84 12.17 5.86
N ARG A 67 8.25 11.54 6.88
CA ARG A 67 8.47 10.12 7.23
C ARG A 67 7.22 9.25 7.09
N ARG A 68 6.19 9.73 6.38
CA ARG A 68 4.95 8.99 6.16
C ARG A 68 5.21 7.95 5.09
N VAL A 69 4.99 6.67 5.38
CA VAL A 69 5.10 5.62 4.36
C VAL A 69 3.80 5.56 3.56
N GLN A 70 3.90 5.69 2.25
CA GLN A 70 2.76 5.62 1.33
C GLN A 70 2.35 4.16 1.12
N MET A 71 1.34 3.74 1.87
CA MET A 71 0.80 2.37 1.88
C MET A 71 0.08 2.00 0.57
N ASP A 72 -0.33 2.99 -0.21
CA ASP A 72 -0.91 2.81 -1.54
C ASP A 72 0.11 2.37 -2.60
N LEU A 73 1.42 2.52 -2.32
CA LEU A 73 2.51 2.10 -3.22
C LEU A 73 2.86 0.62 -3.10
N ILE A 74 2.48 -0.04 -2.00
CA ILE A 74 2.84 -1.43 -1.73
C ILE A 74 1.65 -2.33 -2.11
N PRO A 75 1.81 -3.20 -3.14
CA PRO A 75 0.73 -4.09 -3.55
C PRO A 75 0.43 -5.14 -2.49
N SER A 76 -0.86 -5.37 -2.27
CA SER A 76 -1.39 -6.41 -1.38
C SER A 76 -0.92 -7.82 -1.78
N ASP A 77 -0.83 -8.10 -3.08
CA ASP A 77 -0.45 -9.41 -3.64
C ASP A 77 0.94 -9.89 -3.20
N MET A 78 1.85 -8.95 -2.91
CA MET A 78 3.23 -9.23 -2.50
C MET A 78 3.37 -9.54 -1.02
N ILE A 79 2.33 -9.23 -0.24
CA ILE A 79 2.33 -9.32 1.21
C ILE A 79 1.63 -10.61 1.66
N SER A 80 2.31 -11.36 2.51
CA SER A 80 1.77 -12.56 3.16
C SER A 80 1.01 -12.23 4.43
N SER A 81 1.42 -11.21 5.18
CA SER A 81 0.69 -10.71 6.33
C SER A 81 1.04 -9.28 6.68
N ILE A 82 0.11 -8.60 7.35
CA ILE A 82 0.31 -7.27 7.91
C ILE A 82 0.14 -7.39 9.42
N GLU A 83 1.20 -7.10 10.16
CA GLU A 83 1.21 -7.15 11.62
C GLU A 83 1.12 -5.72 12.16
N VAL A 84 0.09 -5.42 12.94
CA VAL A 84 -0.16 -4.09 13.51
C VAL A 84 -0.04 -4.15 15.02
N ASN A 85 0.99 -3.50 15.56
CA ASN A 85 1.21 -3.32 16.98
C ASN A 85 0.83 -1.90 17.39
N LYS A 86 -0.24 -1.78 18.18
CA LYS A 86 -0.73 -0.50 18.70
C LYS A 86 -0.04 -0.07 20.00
N THR A 87 0.84 -0.93 20.50
CA THR A 87 1.61 -0.74 21.72
C THR A 87 2.99 -1.26 21.42
N LEU A 88 4.00 -0.44 21.66
CA LEU A 88 5.39 -0.81 21.46
C LEU A 88 5.80 -1.83 22.52
N THR A 89 6.53 -2.85 22.10
CA THR A 89 7.15 -3.83 22.98
C THR A 89 8.66 -3.57 23.03
N SER A 90 9.34 -4.11 24.04
CA SER A 90 10.76 -3.82 24.33
C SER A 90 11.74 -4.29 23.26
N ASP A 91 11.30 -5.19 22.39
CA ASP A 91 12.02 -5.76 21.25
C ASP A 91 11.88 -4.95 19.96
N MET A 92 11.09 -3.86 19.98
CA MET A 92 10.89 -2.98 18.82
C MET A 92 11.79 -1.75 18.88
N ASP A 93 12.09 -1.19 17.70
CA ASP A 93 12.74 0.11 17.60
C ASP A 93 11.91 1.21 18.26
N ALA A 94 12.58 2.09 18.99
CA ALA A 94 11.96 3.21 19.72
C ALA A 94 11.65 4.41 18.80
N ASP A 95 11.12 4.14 17.61
CA ASP A 95 10.93 5.11 16.53
C ASP A 95 9.46 5.38 16.15
N ALA A 96 8.54 4.69 16.84
CA ALA A 96 7.11 4.95 16.80
C ALA A 96 6.62 5.50 18.14
N ILE A 97 5.61 6.37 18.10
CA ILE A 97 4.86 6.81 19.28
C ILE A 97 3.43 6.29 19.21
N GLY A 98 2.83 6.23 18.01
CA GLY A 98 1.45 5.77 17.84
C GLY A 98 1.28 4.28 17.65
N GLY A 99 2.23 3.65 16.99
CA GLY A 99 2.27 2.22 16.78
C GLY A 99 3.16 1.84 15.62
N SER A 100 3.29 0.56 15.39
CA SER A 100 4.16 -0.02 14.38
C SER A 100 3.39 -1.01 13.51
N VAL A 101 3.72 -1.02 12.22
CA VAL A 101 3.19 -1.94 11.23
C VAL A 101 4.35 -2.64 10.54
N ASN A 102 4.33 -3.97 10.55
CA ASN A 102 5.29 -4.78 9.83
C ASN A 102 4.58 -5.50 8.68
N LEU A 103 5.05 -5.23 7.47
CA LEU A 103 4.58 -5.85 6.24
C LEU A 103 5.45 -7.08 5.98
N ILE A 104 4.89 -8.27 6.08
CA ILE A 104 5.61 -9.51 5.82
C ILE A 104 5.40 -9.88 4.36
N THR A 105 6.47 -9.96 3.57
CA THR A 105 6.39 -10.40 2.17
C THR A 105 6.09 -11.90 2.08
N ARG A 106 5.70 -12.37 0.90
CA ARG A 106 5.55 -13.82 0.65
C ARG A 106 6.90 -14.54 0.76
N ALA A 107 6.92 -15.61 1.55
CA ALA A 107 8.06 -16.51 1.69
C ALA A 107 7.93 -17.75 0.80
N SER A 108 9.05 -18.41 0.52
CA SER A 108 9.10 -19.59 -0.36
C SER A 108 8.24 -20.73 0.18
N PRO A 109 7.23 -21.19 -0.59
CA PRO A 109 6.31 -22.23 -0.15
C PRO A 109 7.01 -23.59 -0.03
N ASN A 110 6.38 -24.54 0.68
CA ASN A 110 6.89 -25.91 0.85
C ASN A 110 6.74 -26.80 -0.41
N GLY A 111 6.19 -26.26 -1.48
CA GLY A 111 6.02 -26.90 -2.78
C GLY A 111 5.67 -25.84 -3.82
N GLU A 112 5.64 -26.23 -5.10
CA GLU A 112 5.33 -25.29 -6.18
C GLU A 112 3.96 -24.65 -5.99
N ARG A 113 3.92 -23.31 -6.07
CA ARG A 113 2.68 -22.54 -5.99
C ARG A 113 2.70 -21.43 -7.02
N ILE A 114 1.63 -21.38 -7.79
CA ILE A 114 1.38 -20.35 -8.79
C ILE A 114 0.04 -19.70 -8.46
N SER A 115 0.01 -18.37 -8.46
CA SER A 115 -1.20 -17.58 -8.25
C SER A 115 -1.23 -16.49 -9.29
N ALA A 116 -2.38 -16.27 -9.89
CA ALA A 116 -2.61 -15.17 -10.81
C ALA A 116 -3.98 -14.55 -10.50
N THR A 117 -4.03 -13.22 -10.54
CA THR A 117 -5.25 -12.45 -10.33
C THR A 117 -5.40 -11.52 -11.53
N LEU A 118 -6.60 -11.44 -12.08
CA LEU A 118 -6.96 -10.47 -13.09
C LEU A 118 -8.34 -9.91 -12.75
N SER A 119 -8.41 -8.60 -12.64
CA SER A 119 -9.63 -7.87 -12.31
C SER A 119 -9.80 -6.70 -13.27
N SER A 120 -11.04 -6.42 -13.64
CA SER A 120 -11.40 -5.27 -14.46
C SER A 120 -12.61 -4.58 -13.84
N GLY A 121 -12.72 -3.28 -14.04
CA GLY A 121 -13.86 -2.47 -13.63
C GLY A 121 -14.12 -1.35 -14.62
N TYR A 122 -15.19 -0.60 -14.37
CA TYR A 122 -15.55 0.57 -15.15
C TYR A 122 -15.82 1.72 -14.18
N ASN A 123 -15.22 2.87 -14.44
CA ASN A 123 -15.51 4.09 -13.72
C ASN A 123 -16.61 4.85 -14.48
N PRO A 124 -17.87 4.86 -13.97
CA PRO A 124 -18.97 5.54 -14.64
C PRO A 124 -18.88 7.06 -14.62
N ILE A 125 -18.06 7.64 -13.74
CA ILE A 125 -17.87 9.10 -13.65
C ILE A 125 -16.96 9.60 -14.78
N ARG A 126 -16.06 8.75 -15.28
CA ARG A 126 -15.03 9.10 -16.27
C ARG A 126 -15.08 8.30 -17.57
N ASP A 127 -16.00 7.36 -17.67
CA ASP A 127 -16.14 6.45 -18.80
C ASP A 127 -14.84 5.72 -19.17
N LYS A 128 -14.07 5.34 -18.14
CA LYS A 128 -12.78 4.65 -18.30
C LYS A 128 -12.82 3.30 -17.62
N ALA A 129 -12.17 2.33 -18.27
CA ALA A 129 -11.95 1.03 -17.67
C ALA A 129 -10.81 1.09 -16.64
N LEU A 130 -10.92 0.21 -15.66
CA LEU A 130 -9.97 -0.02 -14.58
C LEU A 130 -9.44 -1.43 -14.72
N TYR A 131 -8.15 -1.65 -14.50
CA TYR A 131 -7.54 -2.97 -14.63
C TYR A 131 -6.53 -3.23 -13.53
N THR A 132 -6.59 -4.41 -12.93
CA THR A 132 -5.60 -4.92 -11.97
C THR A 132 -5.17 -6.31 -12.39
N GLY A 133 -3.87 -6.54 -12.43
CA GLY A 133 -3.25 -7.83 -12.67
C GLY A 133 -2.21 -8.12 -11.60
N GLY A 134 -2.18 -9.37 -11.14
CA GLY A 134 -1.21 -9.86 -10.16
C GLY A 134 -0.73 -11.25 -10.56
N PHE A 135 0.55 -11.52 -10.34
CA PHE A 135 1.15 -12.83 -10.56
C PHE A 135 2.13 -13.14 -9.44
N VAL A 136 2.09 -14.36 -8.92
CA VAL A 136 3.01 -14.88 -7.93
C VAL A 136 3.42 -16.29 -8.32
N TYR A 137 4.72 -16.53 -8.36
CA TYR A 137 5.32 -17.85 -8.48
C TYR A 137 6.21 -18.10 -7.27
N GLY A 138 6.07 -19.25 -6.62
CA GLY A 138 6.95 -19.64 -5.54
C GLY A 138 7.24 -21.13 -5.57
N ASN A 139 8.49 -21.50 -5.33
CA ASN A 139 8.88 -22.91 -5.32
C ASN A 139 10.13 -23.12 -4.46
N ARG A 140 10.40 -24.39 -4.15
CA ARG A 140 11.66 -24.84 -3.55
C ARG A 140 12.30 -25.93 -4.39
N PHE A 141 13.62 -25.82 -4.57
CA PHE A 141 14.46 -26.73 -5.35
C PHE A 141 15.51 -27.40 -4.45
N ALA A 142 16.33 -28.27 -5.05
CA ALA A 142 17.45 -28.95 -4.39
C ALA A 142 17.03 -29.62 -3.06
N LYS A 143 16.01 -30.49 -3.12
CA LYS A 143 15.43 -31.16 -1.93
C LYS A 143 15.01 -30.17 -0.83
N SER A 144 14.35 -29.08 -1.24
CA SER A 144 13.85 -28.01 -0.39
C SER A 144 14.89 -27.08 0.26
N ALA A 145 16.15 -27.16 -0.18
CA ALA A 145 17.24 -26.33 0.33
C ALA A 145 17.21 -24.90 -0.22
N ILE A 146 16.81 -24.70 -1.47
CA ILE A 146 16.78 -23.38 -2.13
C ILE A 146 15.33 -23.01 -2.37
N GLY A 147 14.88 -21.90 -1.81
CA GLY A 147 13.54 -21.35 -2.02
C GLY A 147 13.58 -20.06 -2.83
N MET A 148 12.55 -19.86 -3.65
CA MET A 148 12.30 -18.56 -4.27
C MET A 148 10.82 -18.23 -4.31
N VAL A 149 10.54 -16.93 -4.30
CA VAL A 149 9.26 -16.32 -4.67
C VAL A 149 9.52 -15.16 -5.60
N LEU A 150 8.76 -15.09 -6.68
CA LEU A 150 8.69 -13.96 -7.59
C LEU A 150 7.24 -13.47 -7.63
N SER A 151 7.05 -12.16 -7.55
CA SER A 151 5.75 -11.55 -7.70
C SER A 151 5.82 -10.32 -8.58
N GLY A 152 4.73 -10.08 -9.32
CA GLY A 152 4.54 -8.91 -10.14
C GLY A 152 3.11 -8.42 -10.04
N SER A 153 2.91 -7.12 -10.05
CA SER A 153 1.58 -6.53 -10.09
C SER A 153 1.53 -5.30 -11.00
N TYR A 154 0.37 -5.11 -11.61
CA TYR A 154 0.03 -3.97 -12.44
C TYR A 154 -1.36 -3.50 -12.08
N ASN A 155 -1.50 -2.22 -11.76
CA ASN A 155 -2.78 -1.60 -11.46
C ASN A 155 -2.90 -0.30 -12.23
N ASN A 156 -3.98 -0.14 -12.99
CA ASN A 156 -4.29 1.05 -13.78
C ASN A 156 -5.68 1.53 -13.41
N GLN A 157 -5.73 2.70 -12.78
CA GLN A 157 -6.93 3.30 -12.27
C GLN A 157 -7.11 4.68 -12.90
N ASN A 158 -8.30 4.91 -13.45
CA ASN A 158 -8.72 6.21 -13.94
C ASN A 158 -9.81 6.72 -13.01
N TYR A 159 -9.58 7.89 -12.42
CA TYR A 159 -10.52 8.53 -11.52
C TYR A 159 -10.44 10.05 -11.68
N GLY A 160 -11.28 10.76 -10.95
CA GLY A 160 -11.34 12.21 -11.06
C GLY A 160 -12.43 12.78 -10.19
N SER A 161 -12.47 14.10 -10.11
CA SER A 161 -13.50 14.86 -9.42
C SER A 161 -14.02 15.97 -10.31
N ASP A 162 -15.34 16.20 -10.22
CA ASP A 162 -15.98 17.41 -10.74
C ASP A 162 -16.34 18.26 -9.54
N ASN A 163 -15.81 19.47 -9.49
CA ASN A 163 -16.05 20.40 -8.40
C ASN A 163 -16.64 21.70 -8.93
N VAL A 164 -17.50 22.31 -8.11
CA VAL A 164 -18.02 23.66 -8.33
C VAL A 164 -17.40 24.53 -7.26
N GLU A 165 -16.51 25.42 -7.66
CA GLU A 165 -15.74 26.27 -6.74
C GLU A 165 -16.18 27.72 -6.87
N ALA A 166 -16.65 28.29 -5.76
CA ALA A 166 -16.92 29.73 -5.69
C ALA A 166 -15.61 30.48 -5.46
N VAL A 167 -15.32 31.44 -6.33
CA VAL A 167 -14.27 32.44 -6.12
C VAL A 167 -14.90 33.59 -5.35
N TRP A 168 -14.29 33.93 -4.22
CA TRP A 168 -14.82 34.95 -3.30
C TRP A 168 -14.01 36.24 -3.42
N ALA A 169 -14.71 37.36 -3.63
CA ALA A 169 -14.12 38.68 -3.59
C ALA A 169 -14.69 39.49 -2.41
N LYS A 170 -14.07 40.64 -2.14
CA LYS A 170 -14.56 41.63 -1.19
C LYS A 170 -14.84 42.93 -1.92
N ASP A 171 -15.97 43.56 -1.60
CA ASP A 171 -16.26 44.90 -2.09
C ASP A 171 -15.43 45.97 -1.34
N ASP A 172 -15.56 47.24 -1.76
CA ASP A 172 -14.86 48.37 -1.14
C ASP A 172 -15.25 48.59 0.33
N PHE A 173 -16.35 47.99 0.80
CA PHE A 173 -16.83 48.04 2.18
C PHE A 173 -16.41 46.81 3.00
N GLY A 174 -15.66 45.87 2.40
CA GLY A 174 -15.16 44.66 3.03
C GLY A 174 -16.17 43.50 3.11
N ASN A 175 -17.32 43.61 2.46
CA ASN A 175 -18.31 42.53 2.40
C ASN A 175 -17.84 41.43 1.44
N THR A 176 -17.83 40.18 1.91
CA THR A 176 -17.49 39.03 1.08
C THR A 176 -18.67 38.63 0.20
N PHE A 177 -18.44 38.49 -1.10
CA PHE A 177 -19.44 38.00 -2.07
C PHE A 177 -18.80 36.99 -3.04
N VAL A 178 -19.64 36.15 -3.67
CA VAL A 178 -19.18 35.25 -4.74
C VAL A 178 -18.99 36.08 -6.00
N GLU A 179 -17.76 36.17 -6.49
CA GLU A 179 -17.42 36.86 -7.73
C GLU A 179 -17.69 35.97 -8.93
N GLU A 180 -17.23 34.72 -8.87
CA GLU A 180 -17.34 33.76 -9.96
C GLU A 180 -17.61 32.36 -9.40
N THR A 181 -18.21 31.50 -10.22
CA THR A 181 -18.39 30.08 -9.92
C THR A 181 -17.74 29.27 -11.03
N ASP A 182 -16.61 28.66 -10.72
CA ASP A 182 -15.86 27.80 -11.63
C ASP A 182 -16.36 26.37 -11.56
N ILE A 183 -16.51 25.74 -12.72
CA ILE A 183 -16.61 24.28 -12.81
C ILE A 183 -15.21 23.74 -13.08
N ARG A 184 -14.62 23.07 -12.09
CA ARG A 184 -13.31 22.44 -12.21
C ARG A 184 -13.47 20.95 -12.39
N ARG A 185 -12.78 20.41 -13.39
CA ARG A 185 -12.74 18.97 -13.67
C ARG A 185 -11.29 18.51 -13.58
N TYR A 186 -11.06 17.53 -12.72
CA TYR A 186 -9.77 16.86 -12.59
C TYR A 186 -9.91 15.44 -13.10
N ASP A 187 -9.02 15.07 -14.03
CA ASP A 187 -8.91 13.72 -14.55
C ASP A 187 -7.53 13.17 -14.19
N VAL A 188 -7.51 12.08 -13.43
CA VAL A 188 -6.30 11.44 -12.94
C VAL A 188 -6.22 10.01 -13.44
N GLN A 189 -5.09 9.69 -14.08
CA GLN A 189 -4.71 8.32 -14.36
C GLN A 189 -3.54 7.93 -13.48
N ARG A 190 -3.77 6.94 -12.61
CA ARG A 190 -2.76 6.33 -11.74
C ARG A 190 -2.39 4.96 -12.24
N ILE A 191 -1.11 4.75 -12.53
CA ILE A 191 -0.56 3.45 -12.90
C ILE A 191 0.46 3.04 -11.85
N ARG A 192 0.25 1.89 -11.21
CA ARG A 192 1.20 1.25 -10.30
C ARG A 192 1.76 -0.02 -10.91
N ARG A 193 3.07 -0.17 -10.81
CA ARG A 193 3.81 -1.35 -11.29
C ARG A 193 4.75 -1.77 -10.20
N SER A 194 4.74 -3.06 -9.89
CA SER A 194 5.60 -3.59 -8.86
C SER A 194 6.16 -4.93 -9.25
N VAL A 195 7.40 -5.17 -8.82
CA VAL A 195 8.06 -6.46 -8.88
C VAL A 195 8.70 -6.72 -7.53
N ALA A 196 8.52 -7.92 -6.98
CA ALA A 196 9.28 -8.37 -5.82
C ALA A 196 9.84 -9.78 -6.02
N ALA A 197 10.96 -10.02 -5.35
CA ALA A 197 11.64 -11.29 -5.35
C ALA A 197 12.16 -11.59 -3.94
N ALA A 198 11.97 -12.81 -3.49
CA ALA A 198 12.51 -13.33 -2.25
C ALA A 198 13.23 -14.64 -2.54
N PHE A 199 14.43 -14.80 -1.99
CA PHE A 199 15.25 -16.00 -2.11
C PHE A 199 15.73 -16.43 -0.74
N ASP A 200 15.72 -17.73 -0.47
CA ASP A 200 16.31 -18.30 0.74
C ASP A 200 17.10 -19.57 0.44
N ILE A 201 18.21 -19.76 1.16
CA ILE A 201 19.07 -20.94 1.08
C ILE A 201 19.29 -21.48 2.48
N LYS A 202 18.88 -22.73 2.71
CA LYS A 202 19.15 -23.48 3.94
C LYS A 202 20.53 -24.11 3.86
N LEU A 203 21.46 -23.64 4.69
CA LEU A 203 22.82 -24.18 4.81
C LEU A 203 22.90 -25.37 5.79
N GLY A 204 21.86 -25.55 6.63
CA GLY A 204 21.75 -26.62 7.60
C GLY A 204 20.40 -26.58 8.31
N LYS A 205 20.27 -27.25 9.46
CA LYS A 205 19.01 -27.25 10.23
C LYS A 205 18.65 -25.88 10.82
N ASN A 206 19.66 -25.08 11.16
CA ASN A 206 19.50 -23.82 11.91
C ASN A 206 20.11 -22.60 11.21
N HIS A 207 20.56 -22.74 9.96
CA HIS A 207 21.23 -21.67 9.22
C HIS A 207 20.54 -21.45 7.88
N THR A 208 19.99 -20.25 7.70
CA THR A 208 19.35 -19.81 6.46
C THR A 208 19.94 -18.47 6.07
N ILE A 209 20.34 -18.33 4.81
CA ILE A 209 20.64 -17.04 4.19
C ILE A 209 19.43 -16.65 3.35
N PHE A 210 19.03 -15.39 3.39
CA PHE A 210 17.94 -14.89 2.56
C PHE A 210 18.30 -13.56 1.91
N ALA A 211 17.62 -13.26 0.81
CA ALA A 211 17.71 -11.99 0.11
C ALA A 211 16.33 -11.63 -0.43
N ASN A 212 15.87 -10.42 -0.10
CA ASN A 212 14.57 -9.91 -0.53
C ASN A 212 14.78 -8.59 -1.28
N ALA A 213 14.04 -8.39 -2.36
CA ALA A 213 14.02 -7.16 -3.13
C ALA A 213 12.58 -6.85 -3.55
N MET A 214 12.20 -5.58 -3.48
CA MET A 214 10.93 -5.08 -3.98
C MET A 214 11.16 -3.74 -4.66
N TYR A 215 10.56 -3.58 -5.82
CA TYR A 215 10.58 -2.36 -6.59
C TYR A 215 9.15 -1.97 -6.92
N ASN A 216 8.75 -0.77 -6.52
CA ASN A 216 7.42 -0.21 -6.76
C ASN A 216 7.58 1.11 -7.51
N TRP A 217 6.76 1.30 -8.54
CA TRP A 217 6.73 2.52 -9.33
C TRP A 217 5.29 2.98 -9.52
N ARG A 218 5.04 4.28 -9.31
CA ARG A 218 3.75 4.93 -9.50
C ARG A 218 3.91 6.10 -10.45
N ASP A 219 3.11 6.09 -11.52
CA ASP A 219 2.94 7.22 -12.42
C ASP A 219 1.54 7.80 -12.20
N ASP A 220 1.48 9.09 -11.84
CA ASP A 220 0.24 9.86 -11.78
C ASP A 220 0.25 10.88 -12.93
N ARG A 221 -0.76 10.82 -13.79
CA ARG A 221 -0.99 11.80 -14.86
C ARG A 221 -2.25 12.57 -14.54
N GLU A 222 -2.10 13.89 -14.45
CA GLU A 222 -3.19 14.83 -14.21
C GLU A 222 -3.26 15.81 -15.39
N ASN A 223 -4.48 16.18 -15.79
CA ASN A 223 -4.78 17.17 -16.82
C ASN A 223 -5.76 18.21 -16.28
#